data_AF-A0A168H3V7-F1
#
_entry.id   AF-A0A168H3V7-F1
#
_cell.length_a   1.000
_cell.length_b   1.000
_cell.length_c   1.000
_cell.angle_alpha   90.00
_cell.angle_beta   90.00
_cell.angle_gamma   90.00
#
_symmetry.space_group_name_H-M   'P 1'
#
loop_
_entity.id
_entity.type
_entity.pdbx_description
1 polymer ?
#
loop_
_entity_poly.entity_id
_entity_poly.type
_entity_poly.pdbx_seq_one_letter_code
_entity_poly.pdbx_strand_id
1 'polypeptide(L)'
;MSLARTALLATGVVLVQLAGAVDLNDPLDGCPRAARSIAENQSVFNSTGESSFKLPGQSDDWYLALTFRDEREQNALYGTSQTRQTLGVIVSVPESFPNSAAGKETSLCVYRLEQQSATANEQASCSGILSDECIKALNSVPAASDGSCPVPDISGACGDAKVVGSTSTPLVFNNTLCSTNATIPDSDAIPDGYQNYVTFASGQLNKSDDSRTSYTVYNEHILRPAPILITAKFGGQANSTTTGSTQSKLLCLAPSKVIQGSRTAVVNSSGATAGALLGAAKPVLLVSLVSSILAAVL
;
A
#
# COMPACT_ATOMS: atom_id res chain seq x y z
N MET A 1 49.77 13.02 -53.74
CA MET A 1 49.18 14.06 -52.87
C MET A 1 47.79 13.61 -52.45
N SER A 2 47.52 13.64 -51.14
CA SER A 2 46.20 13.68 -50.47
C SER A 2 45.23 12.50 -50.69
N LEU A 3 45.07 11.59 -49.72
CA LEU A 3 44.13 11.65 -48.57
C LEU A 3 42.67 11.71 -49.06
N ALA A 4 41.92 10.61 -49.04
CA ALA A 4 41.20 10.06 -47.88
C ALA A 4 39.69 10.34 -48.01
N ARG A 5 38.85 9.30 -47.92
CA ARG A 5 37.76 9.15 -46.94
C ARG A 5 36.81 8.00 -47.31
N THR A 6 37.05 6.92 -46.59
CA THR A 6 36.19 5.82 -46.17
C THR A 6 34.81 6.28 -45.68
N ALA A 7 33.77 5.47 -45.91
CA ALA A 7 32.87 4.96 -44.85
C ALA A 7 31.83 3.99 -45.42
N LEU A 8 32.01 2.70 -45.14
CA LEU A 8 30.93 1.71 -45.12
C LEU A 8 30.03 2.02 -43.92
N LEU A 9 28.73 2.21 -44.17
CA LEU A 9 27.71 2.28 -43.13
C LEU A 9 27.42 0.85 -42.63
N ALA A 10 28.00 0.50 -41.49
CA ALA A 10 27.54 -0.63 -40.69
C ALA A 10 26.36 -0.16 -39.84
N THR A 11 25.16 -0.61 -40.19
CA THR A 11 23.95 -0.46 -39.37
C THR A 11 24.04 -1.40 -38.18
N GLY A 12 24.61 -0.90 -37.07
CA GLY A 12 24.48 -1.53 -35.76
C GLY A 12 23.22 -1.02 -35.07
N VAL A 13 22.14 -1.80 -35.10
CA VAL A 13 20.99 -1.58 -34.21
C VAL A 13 21.40 -2.07 -32.82
N VAL A 14 21.85 -1.14 -31.97
CA VAL A 14 21.99 -1.41 -30.54
C VAL A 14 20.60 -1.28 -29.92
N LEU A 15 19.94 -2.43 -29.75
CA LEU A 15 18.82 -2.57 -28.83
C LEU A 15 19.38 -2.42 -27.40
N VAL A 16 19.33 -1.21 -26.86
CA VAL A 16 19.53 -1.01 -25.42
C VAL A 16 18.26 -1.53 -24.73
N GLN A 17 18.31 -2.77 -24.28
CA GLN A 17 17.40 -3.24 -23.25
C GLN A 17 17.75 -2.48 -21.97
N LEU A 18 16.89 -1.54 -21.57
CA LEU A 18 16.87 -0.99 -20.21
C LEU A 18 16.34 -2.09 -19.26
N ALA A 19 17.15 -3.11 -19.01
CA ALA A 19 17.05 -3.84 -17.76
C ALA A 19 17.64 -2.90 -16.70
N GLY A 20 16.83 -2.50 -15.72
CA GLY A 20 17.37 -1.83 -14.54
C GLY A 20 18.50 -2.68 -13.98
N ALA A 21 19.69 -2.10 -13.84
CA ALA A 21 20.81 -2.80 -13.22
C ALA A 21 20.42 -3.07 -11.77
N VAL A 22 20.40 -4.34 -11.39
CA VAL A 22 20.28 -4.75 -9.98
C VAL A 22 21.59 -4.36 -9.31
N ASP A 23 21.56 -3.42 -8.37
CA ASP A 23 22.71 -3.13 -7.53
C ASP A 23 22.66 -4.06 -6.31
N LEU A 24 23.43 -5.14 -6.39
CA LEU A 24 23.52 -6.14 -5.33
C LEU A 24 24.03 -5.59 -3.98
N ASN A 25 24.51 -4.33 -3.94
CA ASN A 25 24.96 -3.68 -2.71
C ASN A 25 23.90 -2.77 -2.08
N ASP A 26 22.79 -2.47 -2.76
CA ASP A 26 21.70 -1.67 -2.22
C ASP A 26 20.69 -2.59 -1.51
N PRO A 27 20.56 -2.50 -0.17
CA PRO A 27 19.69 -3.40 0.61
C PRO A 27 18.19 -3.20 0.32
N LEU A 28 17.81 -2.15 -0.39
CA LEU A 28 16.44 -1.87 -0.82
C LEU A 28 16.23 -2.09 -2.31
N ASP A 29 17.23 -2.63 -3.01
CA ASP A 29 17.04 -3.05 -4.40
C ASP A 29 16.10 -4.26 -4.48
N GLY A 30 15.23 -4.28 -5.50
CA GLY A 30 14.15 -5.27 -5.62
C GLY A 30 12.97 -5.10 -4.65
N CYS A 31 13.03 -4.15 -3.71
CA CYS A 31 11.93 -3.87 -2.80
C CYS A 31 10.80 -3.04 -3.45
N PRO A 32 9.56 -3.12 -2.93
CA PRO A 32 8.52 -2.19 -3.35
C PRO A 32 8.98 -0.75 -3.15
N ARG A 33 8.68 0.13 -4.11
CA ARG A 33 9.20 1.51 -4.15
C ARG A 33 8.96 2.31 -2.87
N ALA A 34 7.86 2.02 -2.17
CA ALA A 34 7.55 2.63 -0.87
C ALA A 34 8.66 2.43 0.17
N ALA A 35 9.37 1.28 0.16
CA ALA A 35 10.47 1.01 1.08
C ALA A 35 11.57 2.06 1.00
N ARG A 36 12.02 2.37 -0.22
CA ARG A 36 13.05 3.38 -0.46
C ARG A 36 12.57 4.77 -0.09
N SER A 37 11.36 5.13 -0.52
CA SER A 37 10.82 6.46 -0.20
C SER A 37 10.67 6.70 1.31
N ILE A 38 10.31 5.67 2.09
CA ILE A 38 10.26 5.78 3.55
C ILE A 38 11.67 5.86 4.14
N ALA A 39 12.58 4.98 3.71
CA ALA A 39 13.96 4.99 4.20
C ALA A 39 14.70 6.31 3.92
N GLU A 40 14.39 6.97 2.80
CA GLU A 40 14.93 8.28 2.41
C GLU A 40 14.09 9.46 2.96
N ASN A 41 13.08 9.18 3.80
CA ASN A 41 12.16 10.16 4.37
C ASN A 41 11.53 11.11 3.33
N GLN A 42 11.15 10.57 2.17
CA GLN A 42 10.50 11.31 1.10
C GLN A 42 8.98 11.27 1.30
N SER A 43 8.33 12.43 1.42
CA SER A 43 6.87 12.53 1.39
C SER A 43 6.37 12.36 -0.04
N VAL A 44 6.25 11.10 -0.48
CA VAL A 44 5.76 10.70 -1.82
C VAL A 44 4.34 10.15 -1.80
N PHE A 45 3.75 10.00 -0.62
CA PHE A 45 2.41 9.47 -0.45
C PHE A 45 1.40 10.61 -0.48
N ASN A 46 0.30 10.40 -1.19
CA ASN A 46 -0.79 11.37 -1.24
C ASN A 46 -1.76 11.18 -0.07
N SER A 47 -1.89 9.94 0.39
CA SER A 47 -2.72 9.61 1.54
C SER A 47 -2.32 8.29 2.20
N THR A 48 -2.73 8.10 3.45
CA THR A 48 -2.47 6.91 4.25
C THR A 48 -3.74 6.40 4.95
N GLY A 49 -3.71 5.17 5.41
CA GLY A 49 -4.76 4.53 6.19
C GLY A 49 -4.13 3.51 7.11
N GLU A 50 -4.36 3.62 8.41
CA GLU A 50 -3.55 2.96 9.41
C GLU A 50 -4.43 2.34 10.48
N SER A 51 -4.05 1.17 10.98
CA SER A 51 -4.75 0.53 12.09
C SER A 51 -3.81 -0.37 12.87
N SER A 52 -4.00 -0.42 14.19
CA SER A 52 -3.34 -1.40 15.03
C SER A 52 -4.05 -2.75 14.97
N PHE A 53 -3.29 -3.82 15.17
CA PHE A 53 -3.83 -5.15 15.31
C PHE A 53 -2.97 -5.98 16.25
N LYS A 54 -3.61 -6.99 16.85
CA LYS A 54 -2.95 -8.07 17.58
C LYS A 54 -3.34 -9.40 16.99
N LEU A 55 -2.37 -10.30 16.89
CA LEU A 55 -2.59 -11.71 16.73
C LEU A 55 -2.67 -12.34 18.14
N PRO A 56 -3.47 -13.40 18.33
CA PRO A 56 -3.58 -14.07 19.62
C PRO A 56 -2.21 -14.47 20.20
N GLY A 57 -1.96 -14.12 21.46
CA GLY A 57 -0.70 -14.38 22.15
C GLY A 57 0.36 -13.28 22.04
N GLN A 58 0.08 -12.18 21.33
CA GLN A 58 0.97 -11.01 21.28
C GLN A 58 0.72 -10.04 22.44
N SER A 59 1.81 -9.54 23.04
CA SER A 59 1.80 -8.48 24.06
C SER A 59 1.56 -7.11 23.43
N ASP A 60 2.39 -6.79 22.44
CA ASP A 60 2.46 -5.48 21.81
C ASP A 60 1.53 -5.37 20.61
N ASP A 61 1.02 -4.17 20.37
CA ASP A 61 0.28 -3.85 19.15
C ASP A 61 1.23 -3.86 17.95
N TRP A 62 0.79 -4.45 16.85
CA TRP A 62 1.39 -4.28 15.54
C TRP A 62 0.55 -3.30 14.74
N TYR A 63 1.13 -2.72 13.70
CA TYR A 63 0.43 -1.77 12.86
C TYR A 63 0.43 -2.22 11.41
N LEU A 64 -0.68 -1.95 10.75
CA LEU A 64 -0.83 -2.09 9.31
C LEU A 64 -1.06 -0.69 8.75
N ALA A 65 -0.19 -0.29 7.83
CA ALA A 65 -0.36 0.94 7.06
C ALA A 65 -0.61 0.61 5.58
N LEU A 66 -1.60 1.28 5.02
CA LEU A 66 -1.91 1.33 3.61
C LEU A 66 -1.58 2.73 3.11
N THR A 67 -0.58 2.85 2.25
CA THR A 67 -0.17 4.11 1.64
C THR A 67 -0.67 4.18 0.22
N PHE A 68 -1.07 5.37 -0.24
CA PHE A 68 -1.46 5.61 -1.61
C PHE A 68 -0.55 6.64 -2.25
N ARG A 69 -0.10 6.34 -3.47
CA ARG A 69 0.75 7.20 -4.27
C ARG A 69 0.20 7.31 -5.68
N ASP A 70 0.10 8.54 -6.15
CA ASP A 70 -0.36 8.95 -7.48
C ASP A 70 0.78 9.69 -8.19
N GLU A 71 1.18 9.17 -9.35
CA GLU A 71 2.31 9.64 -10.14
C GLU A 71 1.82 10.12 -11.51
N ARG A 72 2.28 11.29 -11.93
CA ARG A 72 1.74 12.06 -13.08
C ARG A 72 2.81 12.89 -13.80
N GLU A 73 4.08 12.53 -13.66
CA GLU A 73 5.20 13.30 -14.18
C GLU A 73 5.03 13.60 -15.68
N GLN A 74 5.25 14.86 -16.07
CA GLN A 74 4.92 15.37 -17.42
C GLN A 74 5.58 14.56 -18.55
N ASN A 75 6.78 14.03 -18.28
CA ASN A 75 7.61 13.33 -19.26
C ASN A 75 7.74 11.82 -18.95
N ALA A 76 6.91 11.28 -18.06
CA ALA A 76 6.91 9.85 -17.72
C ALA A 76 5.69 9.13 -18.30
N LEU A 77 5.90 7.90 -18.77
CA LEU A 77 4.83 6.95 -19.06
C LEU A 77 5.01 5.74 -18.15
N TYR A 78 3.89 5.21 -17.65
CA TYR A 78 3.85 4.05 -16.77
C TYR A 78 3.20 2.90 -17.51
N GLY A 79 4.00 2.20 -18.31
CA GLY A 79 3.47 1.31 -19.34
C GLY A 79 2.83 2.14 -20.45
N THR A 80 1.54 1.92 -20.71
CA THR A 80 0.76 2.70 -21.68
C THR A 80 0.02 3.88 -21.06
N SER A 81 0.06 4.04 -19.73
CA SER A 81 -0.70 5.06 -19.00
C SER A 81 0.14 6.31 -18.73
N GLN A 82 -0.52 7.48 -18.73
CA GLN A 82 0.11 8.75 -18.34
C GLN A 82 0.16 8.97 -16.83
N THR A 83 -0.57 8.15 -16.08
CA THR A 83 -0.64 8.19 -14.62
C THR A 83 -0.37 6.79 -14.07
N ARG A 84 0.13 6.72 -12.84
CA ARG A 84 0.24 5.47 -12.09
C ARG A 84 -0.22 5.67 -10.67
N GLN A 85 -1.08 4.78 -10.21
CA GLN A 85 -1.59 4.78 -8.85
C GLN A 85 -1.20 3.47 -8.19
N THR A 86 -0.65 3.55 -6.98
CA THR A 86 -0.04 2.42 -6.28
C THR A 86 -0.51 2.41 -4.84
N LEU A 87 -0.78 1.21 -4.32
CA LEU A 87 -0.94 0.98 -2.89
C LEU A 87 0.31 0.33 -2.30
N GLY A 88 0.84 0.89 -1.23
CA GLY A 88 1.87 0.28 -0.40
C GLY A 88 1.26 -0.36 0.84
N VAL A 89 1.59 -1.62 1.12
CA VAL A 89 1.14 -2.36 2.31
C VAL A 89 2.33 -2.59 3.22
N ILE A 90 2.27 -2.03 4.42
CA ILE A 90 3.40 -1.96 5.35
C ILE A 90 2.96 -2.56 6.68
N VAL A 91 3.70 -3.54 7.17
CA VAL A 91 3.51 -4.11 8.50
C VAL A 91 4.59 -3.55 9.41
N SER A 92 4.19 -2.96 10.53
CA SER A 92 5.12 -2.38 11.51
C SER A 92 5.04 -3.16 12.81
N VAL A 93 6.20 -3.58 13.30
CA VAL A 93 6.36 -4.34 14.55
C VAL A 93 7.34 -3.63 15.47
N PRO A 94 7.30 -3.83 16.79
CA PRO A 94 8.28 -3.24 17.70
C PRO A 94 9.72 -3.58 17.26
N GLU A 95 10.66 -2.63 17.31
CA GLU A 95 12.06 -2.81 16.89
C GLU A 95 12.79 -3.93 17.67
N SER A 96 12.32 -4.24 18.89
CA SER A 96 12.85 -5.33 19.70
C SER A 96 12.38 -6.71 19.22
N PHE A 97 11.27 -6.79 18.48
CA PHE A 97 10.64 -8.05 18.09
C PHE A 97 11.49 -8.94 17.19
N PRO A 98 12.13 -8.46 16.09
CA PRO A 98 12.94 -9.29 15.20
C PRO A 98 14.09 -10.02 15.89
N ASN A 99 14.68 -9.40 16.92
CA ASN A 99 15.79 -9.98 17.67
C ASN A 99 15.34 -10.95 18.78
N SER A 100 14.05 -10.97 19.10
CA SER A 100 13.47 -11.88 20.08
C SER A 100 13.37 -13.32 19.57
N ALA A 101 13.22 -14.29 20.47
CA ALA A 101 12.98 -15.70 20.09
C ALA A 101 11.68 -15.83 19.27
N ALA A 102 10.62 -15.14 19.69
CA ALA A 102 9.34 -15.14 18.98
C ALA A 102 9.46 -14.56 17.56
N GLY A 103 10.17 -13.44 17.39
CA GLY A 103 10.36 -12.82 16.07
C GLY A 103 11.11 -13.71 15.08
N LYS A 104 12.15 -14.42 15.55
CA LYS A 104 12.92 -15.36 14.72
C LYS A 104 12.10 -16.57 14.25
N GLU A 105 11.06 -16.92 14.99
CA GLU A 105 10.17 -18.04 14.68
C GLU A 105 8.84 -17.61 14.05
N THR A 106 8.64 -16.30 13.84
CA THR A 106 7.43 -15.78 13.22
C THR A 106 7.65 -15.55 11.73
N SER A 107 6.70 -16.02 10.93
CA SER A 107 6.62 -15.71 9.51
C SER A 107 5.20 -15.28 9.14
N LEU A 108 5.10 -14.27 8.27
CA LEU A 108 3.83 -13.74 7.80
C LEU A 108 3.66 -13.96 6.31
N CYS A 109 2.45 -14.28 5.89
CA CYS A 109 1.99 -14.09 4.54
C CYS A 109 0.97 -12.95 4.51
N VAL A 110 1.17 -12.02 3.59
CA VAL A 110 0.33 -10.83 3.45
C VAL A 110 -0.30 -10.85 2.07
N TYR A 111 -1.62 -10.71 2.03
CA TYR A 111 -2.41 -10.70 0.81
C TYR A 111 -3.24 -9.43 0.77
N ARG A 112 -3.22 -8.74 -0.36
CA ARG A 112 -4.07 -7.59 -0.65
C ARG A 112 -5.11 -7.99 -1.69
N LEU A 113 -6.37 -7.80 -1.34
CA LEU A 113 -7.47 -7.90 -2.28
C LEU A 113 -7.68 -6.55 -2.98
N GLU A 114 -8.36 -6.58 -4.12
CA GLU A 114 -8.78 -5.38 -4.83
C GLU A 114 -9.60 -4.46 -3.92
N GLN A 115 -9.52 -3.16 -4.16
CA GLN A 115 -10.33 -2.20 -3.42
C GLN A 115 -11.82 -2.42 -3.67
N GLN A 116 -12.60 -2.38 -2.59
CA GLN A 116 -14.03 -2.64 -2.64
C GLN A 116 -14.81 -1.34 -2.82
N SER A 117 -15.93 -1.41 -3.54
CA SER A 117 -16.86 -0.28 -3.73
C SER A 117 -17.72 -0.05 -2.48
N ALA A 118 -17.07 0.26 -1.37
CA ALA A 118 -17.67 0.53 -0.07
C ALA A 118 -16.95 1.72 0.61
N THR A 119 -17.50 2.20 1.72
CA THR A 119 -16.82 3.15 2.59
C THR A 119 -16.10 2.38 3.69
N ALA A 120 -14.82 2.67 3.94
CA ALA A 120 -14.11 2.10 5.07
C ALA A 120 -14.75 2.51 6.41
N ASN A 121 -14.75 1.62 7.38
CA ASN A 121 -15.10 1.98 8.76
C ASN A 121 -13.86 2.41 9.53
N GLU A 122 -14.07 3.13 10.63
CA GLU A 122 -12.99 3.64 11.49
C GLU A 122 -12.22 2.52 12.21
N GLN A 123 -12.81 1.32 12.35
CA GLN A 123 -12.23 0.19 13.06
C GLN A 123 -11.49 -0.81 12.16
N ALA A 124 -11.28 -0.48 10.88
CA ALA A 124 -10.65 -1.35 9.89
C ALA A 124 -11.32 -2.75 9.76
N SER A 125 -12.59 -2.89 10.15
CA SER A 125 -13.35 -4.13 10.05
C SER A 125 -13.82 -4.36 8.61
N CYS A 126 -13.83 -5.61 8.15
CA CYS A 126 -14.36 -5.96 6.84
C CYS A 126 -15.86 -6.28 6.84
N SER A 127 -16.54 -6.25 7.99
CA SER A 127 -17.98 -6.47 8.06
C SER A 127 -18.74 -5.38 7.30
N GLY A 128 -19.66 -5.79 6.42
CA GLY A 128 -20.39 -4.88 5.53
C GLY A 128 -19.61 -4.41 4.30
N ILE A 129 -18.31 -4.71 4.22
CA ILE A 129 -17.48 -4.51 3.03
C ILE A 129 -17.36 -5.82 2.25
N LEU A 130 -17.15 -6.93 2.96
CA LEU A 130 -17.13 -8.29 2.43
C LEU A 130 -18.30 -9.09 3.01
N SER A 131 -18.75 -10.12 2.29
CA SER A 131 -19.73 -11.08 2.82
C SER A 131 -19.10 -11.93 3.94
N ASP A 132 -19.95 -12.44 4.83
CA ASP A 132 -19.49 -13.33 5.90
C ASP A 132 -18.86 -14.62 5.34
N GLU A 133 -19.35 -15.14 4.21
CA GLU A 133 -18.75 -16.28 3.53
C GLU A 133 -17.33 -15.97 3.05
N CYS A 134 -17.12 -14.78 2.46
CA CYS A 134 -15.81 -14.33 2.03
C CYS A 134 -14.84 -14.16 3.21
N ILE A 135 -15.30 -13.51 4.29
CA ILE A 135 -14.50 -13.33 5.52
C ILE A 135 -14.09 -14.70 6.09
N LYS A 136 -15.01 -15.67 6.10
CA LYS A 136 -14.72 -17.03 6.57
C LYS A 136 -13.71 -17.74 5.67
N ALA A 137 -13.85 -17.62 4.35
CA ALA A 137 -12.90 -18.21 3.40
C ALA A 137 -11.49 -17.61 3.56
N LEU A 138 -11.39 -16.29 3.67
CA LEU A 138 -10.12 -15.59 3.90
C LEU A 138 -9.46 -16.00 5.23
N ASN A 139 -10.23 -16.10 6.31
CA ASN A 139 -9.69 -16.56 7.60
C ASN A 139 -9.33 -18.04 7.62
N SER A 140 -9.77 -18.83 6.63
CA SER A 140 -9.40 -20.24 6.50
C SER A 140 -8.13 -20.46 5.67
N VAL A 141 -7.55 -19.39 5.10
CA VAL A 141 -6.29 -19.47 4.35
C VAL A 141 -5.17 -19.89 5.30
N PRO A 142 -4.41 -20.95 4.96
CA PRO A 142 -3.31 -21.39 5.81
C PRO A 142 -2.21 -20.34 5.98
N ALA A 143 -1.44 -20.47 7.06
CA ALA A 143 -0.16 -19.77 7.18
C ALA A 143 0.89 -20.38 6.23
N ALA A 144 2.08 -19.77 6.21
CA ALA A 144 3.21 -20.27 5.44
C ALA A 144 3.55 -21.74 5.74
N SER A 145 3.82 -22.52 4.70
CA SER A 145 4.41 -23.87 4.80
C SER A 145 5.61 -23.95 3.88
N ASP A 146 6.65 -24.66 4.33
CA ASP A 146 7.84 -24.99 3.50
C ASP A 146 8.49 -23.76 2.83
N GLY A 147 8.49 -22.62 3.53
CA GLY A 147 9.08 -21.38 3.04
C GLY A 147 8.27 -20.66 1.95
N SER A 148 7.01 -21.05 1.75
CA SER A 148 6.11 -20.47 0.75
C SER A 148 4.78 -20.03 1.37
N CYS A 149 4.24 -18.95 0.83
CA CYS A 149 2.89 -18.49 1.14
C CYS A 149 1.87 -19.16 0.22
N PRO A 150 0.79 -19.75 0.77
CA PRO A 150 -0.23 -20.39 -0.05
C PRO A 150 -0.97 -19.38 -0.94
N VAL A 151 -1.46 -19.84 -2.09
CA VAL A 151 -2.38 -19.05 -2.91
C VAL A 151 -3.78 -19.17 -2.30
N PRO A 152 -4.44 -18.07 -1.89
CA PRO A 152 -5.79 -18.12 -1.34
C PRO A 152 -6.80 -18.61 -2.39
N ASP A 153 -7.54 -19.67 -2.10
CA ASP A 153 -8.70 -20.09 -2.89
C ASP A 153 -9.97 -19.43 -2.34
N ILE A 154 -10.37 -18.34 -2.99
CA ILE A 154 -11.51 -17.51 -2.55
C ILE A 154 -12.57 -17.28 -3.63
N SER A 155 -12.35 -17.78 -4.86
CA SER A 155 -13.15 -17.43 -6.04
C SER A 155 -14.62 -17.85 -5.96
N GLY A 156 -14.98 -18.77 -5.06
CA GLY A 156 -16.38 -19.16 -4.82
C GLY A 156 -17.06 -18.41 -3.67
N ALA A 157 -16.30 -17.85 -2.73
CA ALA A 157 -16.84 -17.23 -1.52
C ALA A 157 -16.84 -15.70 -1.56
N CYS A 158 -15.90 -15.12 -2.32
CA CYS A 158 -15.65 -13.68 -2.35
C CYS A 158 -16.23 -12.96 -3.57
N GLY A 159 -16.97 -13.68 -4.43
CA GLY A 159 -17.57 -13.11 -5.64
C GLY A 159 -16.52 -12.42 -6.52
N ASP A 160 -16.69 -11.11 -6.73
CA ASP A 160 -15.79 -10.31 -7.57
C ASP A 160 -14.49 -9.87 -6.86
N ALA A 161 -14.37 -10.05 -5.54
CA ALA A 161 -13.17 -9.66 -4.83
C ALA A 161 -12.02 -10.63 -5.13
N LYS A 162 -10.91 -10.08 -5.66
CA LYS A 162 -9.74 -10.83 -6.13
C LYS A 162 -8.51 -10.47 -5.33
N VAL A 163 -7.63 -11.45 -5.11
CA VAL A 163 -6.28 -11.19 -4.61
C VAL A 163 -5.47 -10.56 -5.75
N VAL A 164 -4.96 -9.34 -5.52
CA VAL A 164 -4.21 -8.55 -6.53
C VAL A 164 -2.76 -8.28 -6.13
N GLY A 165 -2.39 -8.64 -4.90
CA GLY A 165 -1.00 -8.62 -4.43
C GLY A 165 -0.81 -9.62 -3.31
N SER A 166 0.36 -10.27 -3.27
CA SER A 166 0.71 -11.19 -2.20
C SER A 166 2.22 -11.30 -2.02
N THR A 167 2.63 -11.64 -0.80
CA THR A 167 3.97 -12.16 -0.54
C THR A 167 4.01 -13.63 -0.98
N SER A 168 4.84 -14.01 -1.95
CA SER A 168 5.06 -15.41 -2.34
C SER A 168 6.00 -16.12 -1.36
N THR A 169 7.06 -15.42 -0.95
CA THR A 169 7.94 -15.83 0.15
C THR A 169 7.44 -15.17 1.44
N PRO A 170 7.30 -15.91 2.54
CA PRO A 170 6.85 -15.34 3.81
C PRO A 170 7.78 -14.22 4.26
N LEU A 171 7.18 -13.14 4.74
CA LEU A 171 7.91 -12.10 5.45
C LEU A 171 8.46 -12.71 6.75
N VAL A 172 9.77 -12.66 6.88
CA VAL A 172 10.49 -13.04 8.10
C VAL A 172 11.10 -11.79 8.72
N PHE A 173 11.14 -11.75 10.05
CA PHE A 173 11.68 -10.62 10.79
C PHE A 173 13.19 -10.79 10.97
N ASN A 174 13.92 -10.67 9.87
CA ASN A 174 15.35 -10.42 9.86
C ASN A 174 15.57 -9.04 9.22
N ASN A 175 16.57 -8.27 9.66
CA ASN A 175 16.80 -6.88 9.25
C ASN A 175 17.26 -6.71 7.78
N THR A 176 16.79 -7.56 6.87
CA THR A 176 17.31 -7.73 5.52
C THR A 176 16.24 -7.74 4.43
N LEU A 177 14.94 -7.76 4.75
CA LEU A 177 13.86 -7.76 3.74
C LEU A 177 13.03 -6.48 3.79
N CYS A 178 13.33 -5.55 2.86
CA CYS A 178 12.52 -4.35 2.58
C CYS A 178 12.03 -3.60 3.82
N SER A 179 12.89 -3.56 4.84
CA SER A 179 12.57 -3.02 6.15
C SER A 179 13.36 -1.76 6.45
N THR A 180 12.76 -0.90 7.27
CA THR A 180 13.34 0.37 7.67
C THR A 180 12.79 0.77 9.05
N ASN A 181 13.61 1.42 9.86
CA ASN A 181 13.18 2.05 11.11
C ASN A 181 12.78 3.52 10.90
N ALA A 182 12.86 4.03 9.67
CA ALA A 182 12.38 5.37 9.38
C ALA A 182 10.86 5.43 9.56
N THR A 183 10.38 6.49 10.21
CA THR A 183 8.95 6.78 10.36
C THR A 183 8.30 6.90 8.99
N ILE A 184 7.11 6.32 8.84
CA ILE A 184 6.31 6.54 7.63
C ILE A 184 5.93 8.03 7.62
N PRO A 185 6.29 8.80 6.58
CA PRO A 185 5.98 10.21 6.52
C PRO A 185 4.49 10.47 6.76
N ASP A 186 4.20 11.43 7.64
CA ASP A 186 2.84 11.86 7.98
C ASP A 186 1.94 10.77 8.63
N SER A 187 2.54 9.69 9.12
CA SER A 187 1.90 8.72 10.02
C SER A 187 1.75 9.29 11.43
N ASP A 188 0.58 9.14 12.03
CA ASP A 188 0.33 9.47 13.44
C ASP A 188 -0.11 8.25 14.26
N ALA A 189 -0.50 7.15 13.60
CA ALA A 189 -0.91 5.93 14.26
C ALA A 189 0.28 5.08 14.72
N ILE A 190 1.41 5.14 14.02
CA ILE A 190 2.58 4.29 14.29
C ILE A 190 3.58 5.07 15.16
N PRO A 191 3.79 4.66 16.42
CA PRO A 191 4.71 5.34 17.31
C PRO A 191 6.17 5.04 16.97
N ASP A 192 7.07 5.85 17.54
CA ASP A 192 8.52 5.59 17.50
C ASP A 192 8.86 4.21 18.11
N GLY A 193 10.00 3.65 17.71
CA GLY A 193 10.46 2.33 18.17
C GLY A 193 9.78 1.15 17.45
N TYR A 194 9.22 1.41 16.27
CA TYR A 194 8.67 0.40 15.36
C TYR A 194 9.51 0.28 14.08
N GLN A 195 9.75 -0.96 13.67
CA GLN A 195 10.35 -1.27 12.39
C GLN A 195 9.28 -1.57 11.36
N ASN A 196 9.36 -0.89 10.22
CA ASN A 196 8.44 -0.99 9.10
C ASN A 196 8.94 -2.03 8.10
N TYR A 197 8.07 -2.94 7.67
CA TYR A 197 8.33 -3.94 6.65
C TYR A 197 7.39 -3.69 5.47
N VAL A 198 7.93 -3.21 4.36
CA VAL A 198 7.13 -2.95 3.15
C VAL A 198 6.95 -4.26 2.40
N THR A 199 5.70 -4.71 2.30
CA THR A 199 5.36 -6.04 1.82
C THR A 199 5.17 -6.08 0.30
N PHE A 200 5.38 -7.25 -0.31
CA PHE A 200 5.08 -7.48 -1.73
C PHE A 200 3.58 -7.60 -2.04
N ALA A 201 2.71 -7.47 -1.05
CA ALA A 201 1.28 -7.20 -1.29
C ALA A 201 1.04 -5.78 -1.84
N SER A 202 2.04 -4.91 -1.75
CA SER A 202 2.08 -3.60 -2.41
C SER A 202 2.07 -3.75 -3.93
N GLY A 203 1.48 -2.79 -4.64
CA GLY A 203 1.53 -2.81 -6.10
C GLY A 203 0.64 -1.76 -6.75
N GLN A 204 0.79 -1.67 -8.07
CA GLN A 204 -0.02 -0.81 -8.90
C GLN A 204 -1.50 -1.24 -8.84
N LEU A 205 -2.38 -0.26 -8.90
CA LEU A 205 -3.82 -0.46 -9.02
C LEU A 205 -4.18 -0.75 -10.49
N ASN A 206 -5.19 -1.58 -10.69
CA ASN A 206 -5.64 -2.04 -12.01
C ASN A 206 -6.29 -0.93 -12.86
N LYS A 207 -6.71 0.16 -12.22
CA LYS A 207 -7.28 1.35 -12.84
C LYS A 207 -6.44 2.56 -12.44
N SER A 208 -6.24 3.47 -13.38
CA SER A 208 -5.63 4.77 -13.15
C SER A 208 -6.38 5.81 -13.96
N ASP A 209 -6.11 7.09 -13.74
CA ASP A 209 -6.73 8.16 -14.53
C ASP A 209 -6.21 8.17 -15.98
N ASP A 210 -7.11 8.41 -16.93
CA ASP A 210 -6.83 8.38 -18.38
C ASP A 210 -5.90 9.52 -18.84
N SER A 211 -5.76 10.57 -18.03
CA SER A 211 -4.91 11.72 -18.31
C SER A 211 -4.35 12.34 -17.04
N ARG A 212 -3.25 13.09 -17.18
CA ARG A 212 -2.61 13.81 -16.07
C ARG A 212 -3.53 14.82 -15.36
N THR A 213 -4.57 15.29 -16.03
CA THR A 213 -5.51 16.29 -15.51
C THR A 213 -6.80 15.70 -14.94
N SER A 214 -7.08 14.41 -15.14
CA SER A 214 -8.26 13.73 -14.58
C SER A 214 -7.97 13.21 -13.18
N TYR A 215 -8.86 13.41 -12.21
CA TYR A 215 -8.70 12.87 -10.84
C TYR A 215 -9.88 12.02 -10.39
N THR A 216 -10.67 11.53 -11.34
CA THR A 216 -11.86 10.71 -11.04
C THR A 216 -11.46 9.42 -10.34
N VAL A 217 -10.44 8.72 -10.87
CA VAL A 217 -9.99 7.43 -10.34
C VAL A 217 -9.19 7.64 -9.05
N TYR A 218 -8.36 8.68 -9.00
CA TYR A 218 -7.71 9.14 -7.76
C TYR A 218 -8.71 9.28 -6.60
N ASN A 219 -9.80 10.02 -6.80
CA ASN A 219 -10.78 10.29 -5.76
C ASN A 219 -11.45 9.01 -5.25
N GLU A 220 -11.66 8.02 -6.14
CA GLU A 220 -12.19 6.72 -5.74
C GLU A 220 -11.19 5.96 -4.86
N HIS A 221 -9.92 5.88 -5.27
CA HIS A 221 -8.93 5.05 -4.58
C HIS A 221 -8.56 5.54 -3.19
N ILE A 222 -8.61 6.85 -2.93
CA ILE A 222 -8.32 7.36 -1.58
C ILE A 222 -9.48 7.12 -0.60
N LEU A 223 -10.67 6.76 -1.09
CA LEU A 223 -11.84 6.50 -0.23
C LEU A 223 -12.18 5.02 -0.09
N ARG A 224 -11.83 4.20 -1.09
CA ARG A 224 -12.22 2.77 -1.11
C ARG A 224 -11.33 1.92 -0.20
N PRO A 225 -11.89 1.05 0.64
CA PRO A 225 -11.12 0.12 1.45
C PRO A 225 -10.50 -1.00 0.59
N ALA A 226 -9.24 -1.34 0.87
CA ALA A 226 -8.60 -2.57 0.42
C ALA A 226 -8.62 -3.59 1.57
N PRO A 227 -9.20 -4.80 1.36
CA PRO A 227 -9.05 -5.90 2.30
C PRO A 227 -7.61 -6.43 2.28
N ILE A 228 -7.02 -6.59 3.45
CA ILE A 228 -5.67 -7.09 3.66
C ILE A 228 -5.75 -8.24 4.66
N LEU A 229 -5.37 -9.43 4.19
CA LEU A 229 -5.28 -10.63 5.01
C LEU A 229 -3.82 -10.85 5.39
N ILE A 230 -3.58 -11.06 6.68
CA ILE A 230 -2.31 -11.49 7.23
C ILE A 230 -2.52 -12.88 7.82
N THR A 231 -1.78 -13.86 7.33
CA THR A 231 -1.68 -15.18 7.98
C THR A 231 -0.29 -15.32 8.61
N ALA A 232 -0.26 -15.76 9.85
CA ALA A 232 0.95 -15.84 10.66
C ALA A 232 1.19 -17.26 11.12
N LYS A 233 2.43 -17.72 11.02
CA LYS A 233 2.91 -18.92 11.69
C LYS A 233 3.84 -18.49 12.81
N PHE A 234 3.54 -18.95 14.02
CA PHE A 234 4.35 -18.77 15.22
C PHE A 234 4.97 -20.09 15.64
N GLY A 235 6.26 -20.11 15.90
CA GLY A 235 6.94 -21.31 16.39
C GLY A 235 7.11 -22.39 15.32
N GLY A 236 8.07 -23.28 15.54
CA GLY A 236 8.30 -24.44 14.66
C GLY A 236 9.28 -24.16 13.53
N GLN A 237 10.53 -23.84 13.88
CA GLN A 237 11.66 -24.19 13.00
C GLN A 237 11.62 -25.69 12.68
N ALA A 238 12.15 -26.08 11.52
CA ALA A 238 12.19 -27.47 11.04
C ALA A 238 12.82 -28.48 12.03
N ASN A 239 13.53 -28.01 13.06
CA ASN A 239 14.17 -28.82 14.11
C ASN A 239 13.57 -28.60 15.52
N SER A 240 12.44 -27.91 15.67
CA SER A 240 11.79 -27.69 16.98
C SER A 240 10.60 -28.64 17.18
N THR A 241 10.52 -29.25 18.36
CA THR A 241 9.43 -30.16 18.76
C THR A 241 8.15 -29.43 19.19
N THR A 242 8.15 -28.10 19.21
CA THR A 242 6.94 -27.30 19.48
C THR A 242 6.10 -27.19 18.21
N THR A 243 4.89 -27.74 18.25
CA THR A 243 3.89 -27.57 17.20
C THR A 243 3.66 -26.08 16.97
N GLY A 244 4.01 -25.57 15.79
CA GLY A 244 3.75 -24.17 15.44
C GLY A 244 2.25 -23.86 15.49
N SER A 245 1.89 -22.67 15.94
CA SER A 245 0.51 -22.19 15.92
C SER A 245 0.30 -21.26 14.73
N THR A 246 -0.88 -21.32 14.12
CA THR A 246 -1.24 -20.49 12.98
C THR A 246 -2.37 -19.55 13.34
N GLN A 247 -2.28 -18.29 12.94
CA GLN A 247 -3.29 -17.27 13.18
C GLN A 247 -3.56 -16.48 11.90
N SER A 248 -4.74 -15.86 11.81
CA SER A 248 -5.09 -14.95 10.73
C SER A 248 -5.65 -13.64 11.27
N LYS A 249 -5.44 -12.56 10.51
CA LYS A 249 -6.08 -11.27 10.74
C LYS A 249 -6.48 -10.67 9.40
N LEU A 250 -7.75 -10.28 9.29
CA LEU A 250 -8.29 -9.60 8.12
C LEU A 250 -8.66 -8.16 8.52
N LEU A 251 -8.16 -7.19 7.76
CA LEU A 251 -8.35 -5.76 7.97
C LEU A 251 -8.79 -5.10 6.66
N CYS A 252 -9.75 -4.18 6.70
CA CYS A 252 -10.18 -3.41 5.54
C CYS A 252 -9.84 -1.94 5.74
N LEU A 253 -8.80 -1.46 5.05
CA LEU A 253 -8.26 -0.11 5.20
C LEU A 253 -8.46 0.71 3.93
N ALA A 254 -8.93 1.95 4.06
CA ALA A 254 -8.84 2.93 2.98
C ALA A 254 -7.70 3.92 3.29
N PRO A 255 -6.92 4.35 2.29
CA PRO A 255 -5.92 5.38 2.48
C PRO A 255 -6.60 6.76 2.48
N SER A 256 -7.45 7.02 3.47
CA SER A 256 -8.34 8.19 3.54
C SER A 256 -7.73 9.41 4.22
N LYS A 257 -6.63 9.25 4.95
CA LYS A 257 -5.89 10.35 5.58
C LYS A 257 -5.04 11.05 4.53
N VAL A 258 -5.52 12.15 3.98
CA VAL A 258 -4.82 12.92 2.94
C VAL A 258 -3.64 13.69 3.54
N ILE A 259 -2.47 13.53 2.94
CA ILE A 259 -1.24 14.22 3.37
C ILE A 259 -1.32 15.70 3.02
N GLN A 260 -0.72 16.56 3.86
CA GLN A 260 -0.69 18.00 3.62
C GLN A 260 -0.08 18.32 2.25
N GLY A 261 -0.76 19.17 1.48
CA GLY A 261 -0.35 19.53 0.12
C GLY A 261 -0.84 18.56 -0.96
N SER A 262 -1.42 17.41 -0.59
CA SER A 262 -2.06 16.49 -1.53
C SER A 262 -3.51 16.87 -1.80
N ARG A 263 -4.04 16.33 -2.90
CA ARG A 263 -5.43 16.56 -3.32
C ARG A 263 -6.40 15.79 -2.43
N THR A 264 -7.43 16.46 -1.93
CA THR A 264 -8.55 15.82 -1.24
C THR A 264 -9.57 15.24 -2.22
N ALA A 265 -10.30 14.21 -1.80
CA ALA A 265 -11.38 13.66 -2.62
C ALA A 265 -12.46 14.71 -2.83
N VAL A 266 -12.84 14.94 -4.10
CA VAL A 266 -14.06 15.71 -4.42
C VAL A 266 -15.18 14.70 -4.57
N VAL A 267 -16.02 14.59 -3.53
CA VAL A 267 -17.23 13.77 -3.60
C VAL A 267 -18.32 14.62 -4.27
N ASN A 268 -18.63 14.32 -5.53
CA ASN A 268 -19.80 14.92 -6.18
C ASN A 268 -21.05 14.36 -5.50
N SER A 269 -21.70 15.17 -4.67
CA SER A 269 -22.90 14.84 -3.91
C SER A 269 -24.17 14.78 -4.78
N SER A 270 -24.10 14.16 -5.96
CA SER A 270 -25.29 13.82 -6.73
C SER A 270 -25.78 12.43 -6.30
N GLY A 271 -26.41 12.34 -5.11
CA GLY A 271 -27.21 11.16 -4.75
C GLY A 271 -27.07 10.57 -3.34
N ALA A 272 -26.51 11.28 -2.36
CA ALA A 272 -26.54 10.81 -0.97
C ALA A 272 -27.14 11.87 -0.05
N THR A 273 -28.30 11.54 0.53
CA THR A 273 -28.91 12.25 1.66
C THR A 273 -27.90 12.44 2.77
N ALA A 274 -27.83 13.67 3.28
CA ALA A 274 -26.99 14.10 4.39
C ALA A 274 -27.08 13.14 5.58
N GLY A 275 -25.95 12.55 5.95
CA GLY A 275 -25.78 11.76 7.16
C GLY A 275 -24.30 11.48 7.40
N ALA A 276 -23.76 12.07 8.47
CA ALA A 276 -22.43 11.85 9.03
C ALA A 276 -21.20 12.39 8.26
N LEU A 277 -21.15 13.72 8.10
CA LEU A 277 -19.88 14.44 8.25
C LEU A 277 -19.93 15.07 9.64
N LEU A 278 -19.22 14.53 10.64
CA LEU A 278 -18.80 15.27 11.84
C LEU A 278 -17.84 14.39 12.66
N GLY A 279 -16.54 14.60 12.43
CA GLY A 279 -15.42 14.05 13.20
C GLY A 279 -14.21 14.97 13.11
N ALA A 280 -14.31 16.13 13.75
CA ALA A 280 -13.23 17.06 14.12
C ALA A 280 -12.34 17.69 13.02
N ALA A 281 -12.84 18.75 12.38
CA ALA A 281 -12.03 19.95 12.10
C ALA A 281 -12.94 21.17 12.08
N LYS A 282 -12.60 22.21 12.86
CA LYS A 282 -13.34 23.48 12.91
C LYS A 282 -13.45 24.06 11.48
N PRO A 283 -14.65 24.40 10.98
CA PRO A 283 -14.76 25.04 9.68
C PRO A 283 -14.39 26.51 9.81
N VAL A 284 -13.26 26.90 9.21
CA VAL A 284 -13.06 28.30 8.82
C VAL A 284 -13.93 28.53 7.60
N LEU A 285 -15.09 29.14 7.81
CA LEU A 285 -15.96 29.64 6.73
C LEU A 285 -15.22 30.75 5.98
N LEU A 286 -14.64 30.40 4.82
CA LEU A 286 -14.25 31.39 3.81
C LEU A 286 -15.54 31.91 3.15
N VAL A 287 -16.05 33.02 3.68
CA VAL A 287 -17.09 33.82 3.02
C VAL A 287 -16.47 34.45 1.78
N SER A 288 -16.81 33.92 0.60
CA SER A 288 -16.53 34.56 -0.69
C SER A 288 -17.39 35.82 -0.82
N LEU A 289 -16.83 36.98 -0.49
CA LEU A 289 -17.41 38.29 -0.83
C LEU A 289 -17.24 38.54 -2.33
N VAL A 290 -18.32 38.27 -3.08
CA VAL A 290 -18.52 38.79 -4.43
C VAL A 290 -18.65 40.31 -4.32
N SER A 291 -17.57 41.04 -4.63
CA SER A 291 -17.63 42.50 -4.77
C SER A 291 -18.03 42.85 -6.20
N SER A 292 -19.32 43.08 -6.39
CA SER A 292 -19.86 43.79 -7.54
C SER A 292 -19.51 45.28 -7.41
N ILE A 293 -18.56 45.79 -8.19
CA ILE A 293 -18.39 47.23 -8.38
C ILE A 293 -19.17 47.61 -9.64
N LEU A 294 -20.38 48.15 -9.43
CA LEU A 294 -21.10 48.94 -10.42
C LEU A 294 -21.78 50.11 -9.69
N ALA A 295 -21.19 51.30 -9.78
CA ALA A 295 -21.91 52.57 -9.67
C ALA A 295 -21.05 53.69 -10.28
N ALA A 296 -21.54 54.23 -11.39
CA ALA A 296 -21.12 55.48 -11.99
C ALA A 296 -21.61 56.66 -11.15
N VAL A 297 -20.81 57.74 -11.02
CA VAL A 297 -21.22 59.16 -11.13
C VAL A 297 -19.94 60.01 -11.28
N LEU A 298 -19.69 60.51 -12.50
CA LEU A 298 -19.48 61.94 -12.83
C LEU A 298 -19.51 62.09 -14.36
#